data_AF-A0A972TL03-F1
#
_entry.id   AF-A0A972TL03-F1
#
_cell.length_a   1.000
_cell.length_b   1.000
_cell.length_c   1.000
_cell.angle_alpha   90.00
_cell.angle_beta   90.00
_cell.angle_gamma   90.00
#
_symmetry.space_group_name_H-M   'P 1'
#
loop_
_entity.id
_entity.type
_entity.pdbx_description
1 polymer ?
#
loop_
_entity_poly.entity_id
_entity_poly.type
_entity_poly.pdbx_seq_one_letter_code
_entity_poly.pdbx_strand_id
1 'polypeptide(L)'
;MAKKHVEGTAGFHHHYPKLAVIVTCHAQGRDNAMAVAWLSSVSQNPPLIGISIAPKRYTHELILEAKEFGINFLSLEKAELISGTGGCPGRDVDKFERFKLQKEESLKTSAPILKDAYAAYECTLFSSYTIGDHEWFVGEVVATHYDEEAFTPSGHVDLEAVNPALFMSAELYVTTTRDGTRHLERAQYGKGEWVT
;
A
#
# COMPACT_ATOMS: atom_id res chain seq x y z
N MET A 1 -28.51 -10.86 15.93
CA MET A 1 -28.50 -9.57 16.63
C MET A 1 -29.09 -8.49 15.73
N ALA A 2 -29.78 -7.48 16.28
CA ALA A 2 -30.33 -6.36 15.49
C ALA A 2 -29.23 -5.37 15.12
N LYS A 3 -29.36 -4.71 13.96
CA LYS A 3 -28.41 -3.67 13.51
C LYS A 3 -28.54 -2.43 14.40
N LYS A 4 -27.42 -1.79 14.70
CA LYS A 4 -27.41 -0.45 15.33
C LYS A 4 -27.59 0.60 14.23
N HIS A 5 -28.53 1.52 14.41
CA HIS A 5 -28.75 2.64 13.51
C HIS A 5 -28.16 3.90 14.16
N VAL A 6 -27.23 4.55 13.46
CA VAL A 6 -26.57 5.77 13.92
C VAL A 6 -26.55 6.77 12.78
N GLU A 7 -26.95 8.01 13.05
CA GLU A 7 -26.84 9.12 12.11
C GLU A 7 -25.42 9.71 12.18
N GLY A 8 -24.83 10.07 11.03
CA GLY A 8 -23.46 10.60 10.94
C GLY A 8 -22.38 9.53 10.71
N THR A 9 -21.14 9.83 11.11
CA THR A 9 -19.94 9.02 10.79
C THR A 9 -19.53 8.05 11.90
N ALA A 10 -20.28 7.97 12.99
CA ALA A 10 -19.99 7.04 14.07
C ALA A 10 -20.09 5.59 13.56
N GLY A 11 -18.95 4.89 13.53
CA GLY A 11 -18.83 3.55 12.95
C GLY A 11 -18.25 3.52 11.52
N PHE A 12 -17.78 4.64 10.97
CA PHE A 12 -17.08 4.70 9.68
C PHE A 12 -15.67 4.08 9.75
N HIS A 13 -15.59 2.81 10.16
CA HIS A 13 -14.37 1.99 10.26
C HIS A 13 -14.61 0.54 9.77
N HIS A 14 -15.82 0.19 9.35
CA HIS A 14 -16.16 -1.16 8.86
C HIS A 14 -15.43 -1.57 7.56
N HIS A 15 -14.70 -0.65 6.93
CA HIS A 15 -13.90 -0.85 5.72
C HIS A 15 -12.45 -1.28 6.02
N TYR A 16 -12.14 -1.60 7.28
CA TYR A 16 -10.92 -2.23 7.77
C TYR A 16 -11.16 -3.73 8.09
N PRO A 17 -10.13 -4.59 8.12
CA PRO A 17 -8.70 -4.30 7.89
C PRO A 17 -8.38 -3.83 6.48
N LYS A 18 -7.27 -3.13 6.33
CA LYS A 18 -6.66 -2.79 5.04
C LYS A 18 -5.21 -3.18 5.01
N LEU A 19 -4.71 -3.55 3.84
CA LEU A 19 -3.27 -3.74 3.66
C LEU A 19 -2.53 -2.42 3.94
N ALA A 20 -1.42 -2.49 4.66
CA ALA A 20 -0.57 -1.35 4.93
C ALA A 20 0.71 -1.47 4.10
N VAL A 21 1.00 -0.43 3.35
CA VAL A 21 2.18 -0.34 2.48
C VAL A 21 2.99 0.90 2.82
N ILE A 22 4.25 0.95 2.41
CA ILE A 22 5.05 2.17 2.44
C ILE A 22 5.13 2.73 1.03
N VAL A 23 4.63 3.95 0.85
CA VAL A 23 4.78 4.71 -0.38
C VAL A 23 6.06 5.53 -0.32
N THR A 24 6.91 5.37 -1.33
CA THR A 24 8.18 6.08 -1.50
C THR A 24 8.09 7.03 -2.69
N CYS A 25 8.88 8.10 -2.64
CA CYS A 25 8.99 9.08 -3.72
C CYS A 25 10.35 9.77 -3.64
N HIS A 26 10.82 10.25 -4.78
CA HIS A 26 12.05 11.03 -4.90
C HIS A 26 11.75 12.33 -5.64
N ALA A 27 11.94 13.47 -4.98
CA ALA A 27 11.90 14.78 -5.63
C ALA A 27 12.76 15.76 -4.83
N GLN A 28 13.13 16.90 -5.44
CA GLN A 28 13.95 17.92 -4.78
C GLN A 28 15.28 17.36 -4.20
N GLY A 29 15.83 16.30 -4.80
CA GLY A 29 17.04 15.61 -4.33
C GLY A 29 16.88 14.85 -3.01
N ARG A 30 15.64 14.59 -2.56
CA ARG A 30 15.35 13.91 -1.29
C ARG A 30 14.45 12.70 -1.51
N ASP A 31 14.80 11.61 -0.83
CA ASP A 31 13.92 10.45 -0.68
C ASP A 31 12.94 10.69 0.47
N ASN A 32 11.70 10.24 0.32
CA ASN A 32 10.71 10.24 1.40
C ASN A 32 9.85 8.98 1.37
N ALA A 33 9.38 8.57 2.55
CA ALA A 33 8.59 7.37 2.76
C ALA A 33 7.36 7.69 3.63
N MET A 34 6.23 7.07 3.38
CA MET A 34 5.02 7.23 4.18
C MET A 34 4.17 5.96 4.15
N ALA A 35 3.70 5.51 5.31
CA ALA A 35 2.69 4.47 5.35
C ALA A 35 1.35 4.92 4.74
N VAL A 36 0.78 4.07 3.89
CA VAL A 36 -0.55 4.24 3.29
C VAL A 36 -1.33 2.95 3.49
N ALA A 37 -2.56 3.06 3.99
CA ALA A 37 -3.50 1.96 4.05
C ALA A 37 -4.68 2.13 3.08
N TRP A 38 -4.88 3.33 2.53
CA TRP A 38 -5.96 3.61 1.59
C TRP A 38 -5.45 3.42 0.17
N LEU A 39 -5.33 2.14 -0.23
CA LEU A 39 -4.97 1.71 -1.58
C LEU A 39 -6.03 0.77 -2.18
N SER A 40 -6.13 0.73 -3.51
CA SER A 40 -6.97 -0.21 -4.26
C SER A 40 -6.49 -0.37 -5.69
N SER A 41 -6.68 -1.56 -6.27
CA SER A 41 -6.61 -1.75 -7.73
C SER A 41 -7.68 -0.90 -8.43
N VAL A 42 -7.33 -0.32 -9.58
CA VAL A 42 -8.19 0.56 -10.39
C VAL A 42 -8.47 -0.03 -11.77
N SER A 43 -7.47 -0.64 -12.41
CA SER A 43 -7.60 -1.24 -13.73
C SER A 43 -6.62 -2.39 -13.91
N GLN A 44 -6.98 -3.37 -14.75
CA GLN A 44 -6.10 -4.49 -15.13
C GLN A 44 -5.30 -4.19 -16.40
N ASN A 45 -5.89 -3.51 -17.39
CA ASN A 45 -5.21 -3.15 -18.64
C ASN A 45 -5.62 -1.73 -19.09
N PRO A 46 -4.76 -0.71 -18.92
CA PRO A 46 -3.43 -0.78 -18.29
C PRO A 46 -3.50 -1.11 -16.79
N PRO A 47 -2.41 -1.62 -16.18
CA PRO A 47 -2.39 -1.95 -14.75
C PRO A 47 -2.33 -0.67 -13.92
N LEU A 48 -3.48 -0.28 -13.34
CA LEU A 48 -3.59 0.93 -12.53
C LEU A 48 -3.86 0.61 -11.07
N ILE A 49 -3.14 1.28 -10.18
CA ILE A 49 -3.33 1.22 -8.72
C ILE A 49 -3.56 2.62 -8.16
N GLY A 50 -4.47 2.76 -7.21
CA GLY A 50 -4.80 4.02 -6.60
C GLY A 50 -4.40 4.08 -5.13
N ILE A 51 -3.92 5.25 -4.70
CA ILE A 51 -3.59 5.56 -3.30
C ILE A 51 -4.20 6.91 -2.90
N SER A 52 -4.74 6.99 -1.70
CA SER A 52 -5.33 8.21 -1.15
C SER A 52 -4.37 8.85 -0.14
N ILE A 53 -3.98 10.11 -0.39
CA ILE A 53 -3.02 10.83 0.45
C ILE A 53 -3.54 12.25 0.72
N ALA A 54 -3.56 12.64 1.99
CA ALA A 54 -3.96 13.99 2.39
C ALA A 54 -2.93 15.05 1.94
N PRO A 55 -3.36 16.23 1.45
CA PRO A 55 -2.46 17.29 0.96
C PRO A 55 -1.40 17.77 1.96
N LYS A 56 -1.65 17.65 3.26
CA LYS A 56 -0.69 18.02 4.31
C LYS A 56 0.56 17.11 4.37
N ARG A 57 0.53 15.94 3.74
CA ARG A 57 1.63 14.97 3.78
C ARG A 57 2.71 15.39 2.79
N TYR A 58 3.97 15.33 3.19
CA TYR A 58 5.08 15.71 2.29
C TYR A 58 5.11 14.86 1.00
N THR A 59 4.78 13.57 1.12
CA THR A 59 4.64 12.65 0.00
C THR A 59 3.68 13.16 -1.09
N HIS A 60 2.59 13.86 -0.72
CA HIS A 60 1.65 14.42 -1.68
C HIS A 60 2.33 15.44 -2.62
N GLU A 61 3.11 16.36 -2.06
CA GLU A 61 3.86 17.36 -2.84
C GLU A 61 4.89 16.67 -3.75
N LEU A 62 5.66 15.73 -3.19
CA LEU A 62 6.71 15.05 -3.94
C LEU A 62 6.17 14.21 -5.09
N ILE A 63 5.03 13.53 -4.94
CA ILE A 63 4.40 12.78 -6.03
C ILE A 63 3.91 13.73 -7.12
N LEU A 64 3.34 14.88 -6.76
CA LEU A 64 2.88 15.85 -7.76
C LEU A 64 4.03 16.45 -8.55
N GLU A 65 5.20 16.62 -7.94
CA GLU A 65 6.41 17.11 -8.60
C GLU A 65 7.08 16.02 -9.45
N ALA A 66 7.39 14.88 -8.84
CA ALA A 66 8.16 13.80 -9.48
C ALA A 66 7.35 13.04 -10.54
N LYS A 67 6.02 13.00 -10.40
CA LYS A 67 5.12 12.15 -11.21
C LYS A 67 5.48 10.66 -11.14
N GLU A 68 6.14 10.24 -10.07
CA GLU A 68 6.60 8.87 -9.83
C GLU A 68 6.47 8.53 -8.35
N PHE A 69 6.16 7.28 -8.04
CA PHE A 69 6.14 6.76 -6.68
C PHE A 69 6.33 5.24 -6.65
N GLY A 70 6.91 4.75 -5.55
CA GLY A 70 7.02 3.33 -5.24
C GLY A 70 5.94 2.93 -4.24
N ILE A 71 5.37 1.74 -4.40
CA ILE A 71 4.51 1.11 -3.39
C ILE A 71 5.22 -0.13 -2.88
N ASN A 72 5.53 -0.17 -1.58
CA ASN A 72 6.30 -1.24 -0.97
C ASN A 72 5.42 -2.03 0.01
N PHE A 73 5.27 -3.32 -0.22
CA PHE A 73 4.49 -4.24 0.59
C PHE A 73 5.41 -4.88 1.64
N LEU A 74 5.11 -4.65 2.91
CA LEU A 74 5.92 -5.12 4.03
C LEU A 74 5.11 -6.06 4.92
N SER A 75 5.83 -6.98 5.55
CA SER A 75 5.23 -7.91 6.50
C SER A 75 4.97 -7.25 7.86
N LEU A 76 4.17 -7.90 8.71
CA LEU A 76 3.84 -7.42 10.05
C LEU A 76 5.08 -7.31 10.94
N GLU A 77 6.13 -8.10 10.69
CA GLU A 77 7.42 -8.01 11.38
C GLU A 77 8.07 -6.63 11.20
N LYS A 78 7.66 -5.88 10.16
CA LYS A 78 8.10 -4.51 9.89
C LYS A 78 7.06 -3.46 10.32
N ALA A 79 6.06 -3.81 11.13
CA ALA A 79 5.01 -2.88 11.55
C ALA A 79 5.54 -1.62 12.25
N GLU A 80 6.62 -1.73 13.03
CA GLU A 80 7.28 -0.55 13.63
C GLU A 80 7.79 0.42 12.57
N LEU A 81 8.34 -0.10 11.47
CA LEU A 81 8.82 0.71 10.35
C LEU A 81 7.67 1.37 9.59
N ILE A 82 6.60 0.61 9.33
CA ILE A 82 5.37 1.13 8.70
C ILE A 82 4.79 2.25 9.59
N SER A 83 4.56 1.99 10.87
CA SER A 83 4.04 2.98 11.83
C SER A 83 4.94 4.21 11.92
N GLY A 84 6.25 4.01 12.07
CA GLY A 84 7.23 5.10 12.18
C GLY A 84 7.25 6.03 10.96
N THR A 85 7.23 5.47 9.75
CA THR A 85 7.21 6.26 8.52
C THR A 85 5.88 7.00 8.30
N GLY A 86 4.76 6.49 8.82
CA GLY A 86 3.46 7.18 8.83
C GLY A 86 3.32 8.26 9.91
N GLY A 87 4.01 8.09 11.04
CA GLY A 87 3.83 8.89 12.26
C GLY A 87 4.65 10.18 12.35
N CYS A 88 5.63 10.42 11.46
CA CYS A 88 6.48 11.62 11.50
C CYS A 88 6.42 12.47 10.21
N PRO A 89 6.64 13.80 10.31
CA PRO A 89 6.60 14.70 9.17
C PRO A 89 7.87 14.58 8.32
N GLY A 90 7.71 14.20 7.04
CA GLY A 90 8.86 14.03 6.11
C GLY A 90 9.55 15.34 5.73
N ARG A 91 8.91 16.50 5.95
CA ARG A 91 9.54 17.81 5.70
C ARG A 91 10.72 18.03 6.63
N ASP A 92 10.53 17.69 7.91
CA ASP A 92 11.47 17.98 8.99
C ASP A 92 12.37 16.79 9.33
N VAL A 93 11.95 15.58 8.97
CA VAL A 93 12.65 14.33 9.32
C VAL A 93 13.07 13.61 8.05
N ASP A 94 14.37 13.36 7.91
CA ASP A 94 14.85 12.36 6.96
C ASP A 94 14.48 10.96 7.47
N LYS A 95 13.46 10.36 6.85
CA LYS A 95 12.94 9.05 7.25
C LYS A 95 13.85 7.91 6.79
N PHE A 96 14.60 8.09 5.72
CA PHE A 96 15.54 7.07 5.26
C PHE A 96 16.69 6.95 6.24
N GLU A 97 17.23 8.07 6.71
CA GLU A 97 18.26 8.09 7.75
C GLU A 97 17.69 7.61 9.10
N ARG A 98 16.58 8.22 9.57
CA ARG A 98 16.01 7.94 10.90
C ARG A 98 15.65 6.46 11.08
N PHE A 99 15.02 5.86 10.08
CA PHE A 99 14.57 4.47 10.15
C PHE A 99 15.50 3.49 9.44
N LYS A 100 16.66 3.96 8.96
CA LYS A 100 17.67 3.15 8.27
C LYS A 100 17.08 2.35 7.10
N LEU A 101 16.20 3.00 6.33
CA LEU A 101 15.57 2.37 5.16
C LEU A 101 16.63 2.01 4.13
N GLN A 102 16.68 0.73 3.77
CA GLN A 102 17.56 0.23 2.72
C GLN A 102 16.84 0.22 1.38
N LYS A 103 17.56 0.61 0.33
CA LYS A 103 17.05 0.72 -1.03
C LYS A 103 17.51 -0.46 -1.87
N GLU A 104 16.64 -0.92 -2.76
CA GLU A 104 16.96 -1.77 -3.90
C GLU A 104 17.01 -0.93 -5.18
N GLU A 105 17.58 -1.48 -6.25
CA GLU A 105 17.64 -0.83 -7.56
C GLU A 105 16.24 -0.68 -8.17
N SER A 106 15.91 0.53 -8.61
CA SER A 106 14.67 0.82 -9.36
C SER A 106 14.94 0.67 -10.86
N LEU A 107 14.00 0.08 -11.60
CA LEU A 107 14.15 -0.29 -13.00
C LEU A 107 13.61 0.76 -13.97
N LYS A 108 12.58 1.52 -13.57
CA LYS A 108 11.79 2.39 -14.46
C LYS A 108 11.54 3.78 -13.92
N THR A 109 11.69 3.98 -12.62
CA THR A 109 11.39 5.23 -11.91
C THR A 109 12.55 5.63 -11.00
N SER A 110 12.49 6.86 -10.51
CA SER A 110 13.39 7.41 -9.49
C SER A 110 12.94 7.13 -8.05
N ALA A 111 11.71 6.64 -7.87
CA ALA A 111 11.16 6.38 -6.55
C ALA A 111 11.83 5.14 -5.91
N PRO A 112 12.37 5.25 -4.68
CA PRO A 112 13.10 4.14 -4.08
C PRO A 112 12.23 2.90 -3.86
N ILE A 113 12.75 1.72 -4.19
CA ILE A 113 12.17 0.44 -3.74
C ILE A 113 12.86 0.02 -2.45
N LEU A 114 12.11 -0.48 -1.47
CA LEU A 114 12.62 -0.86 -0.16
C LEU A 114 13.04 -2.32 -0.15
N LYS A 115 14.26 -2.58 0.34
CA LYS A 115 14.82 -3.94 0.49
C LYS A 115 14.02 -4.85 1.42
N ASP A 116 13.37 -4.26 2.42
CA ASP A 116 12.55 -4.98 3.40
C ASP A 116 11.15 -5.36 2.84
N ALA A 117 10.83 -4.99 1.60
CA ALA A 117 9.54 -5.26 1.00
C ALA A 117 9.53 -6.60 0.27
N TYR A 118 8.59 -7.48 0.63
CA TYR A 118 8.42 -8.78 -0.05
C TYR A 118 7.82 -8.63 -1.45
N ALA A 119 7.21 -7.47 -1.73
CA ALA A 119 6.81 -7.04 -3.05
C ALA A 119 6.85 -5.52 -3.15
N ALA A 120 7.04 -4.99 -4.36
CA ALA A 120 6.93 -3.56 -4.61
C ALA A 120 6.52 -3.25 -6.05
N TYR A 121 5.90 -2.08 -6.24
CA TYR A 121 5.54 -1.54 -7.54
C TYR A 121 6.25 -0.22 -7.78
N GLU A 122 6.77 -0.05 -8.99
CA GLU A 122 7.16 1.25 -9.51
C GLU A 122 5.99 1.83 -10.30
N CYS A 123 5.57 3.04 -9.96
CA CYS A 123 4.43 3.70 -10.56
C CYS A 123 4.80 5.04 -11.18
N THR A 124 4.32 5.29 -12.40
CA THR A 124 4.25 6.63 -12.99
C THR A 124 2.85 7.20 -12.74
N LEU A 125 2.73 8.51 -12.49
CA LEU A 125 1.45 9.13 -12.20
C LEU A 125 0.58 9.17 -13.45
N PHE A 126 -0.51 8.40 -13.45
CA PHE A 126 -1.49 8.36 -14.53
C PHE A 126 -2.49 9.53 -14.42
N SER A 127 -3.02 9.77 -13.22
CA SER A 127 -3.90 10.90 -12.93
C SER A 127 -3.99 11.17 -11.42
N SER A 128 -4.47 12.34 -11.02
CA SER A 128 -4.83 12.62 -9.63
C SER A 128 -6.11 13.44 -9.53
N TYR A 129 -6.90 13.19 -8.50
CA TYR A 129 -8.15 13.92 -8.24
C TYR A 129 -8.30 14.25 -6.76
N THR A 130 -8.60 15.51 -6.43
CA THR A 130 -9.00 15.88 -5.08
C THR A 130 -10.41 15.35 -4.79
N ILE A 131 -10.52 14.44 -3.82
CA ILE A 131 -11.78 13.81 -3.39
C ILE A 131 -11.94 14.04 -1.88
N GLY A 132 -12.81 15.01 -1.53
CA GLY A 132 -12.98 15.41 -0.13
C GLY A 132 -11.71 16.05 0.42
N ASP A 133 -11.17 15.47 1.49
CA ASP A 133 -9.96 15.96 2.18
C ASP A 133 -8.67 15.25 1.75
N HIS A 134 -8.73 14.37 0.74
CA HIS A 134 -7.59 13.66 0.19
C HIS A 134 -7.45 13.87 -1.31
N GLU A 135 -6.24 13.68 -1.83
CA GLU A 135 -6.01 13.48 -3.26
C GLU A 135 -5.97 11.96 -3.53
N TRP A 136 -6.72 11.51 -4.53
CA TRP A 136 -6.65 10.16 -5.06
C TRP A 136 -5.64 10.14 -6.21
N PHE A 137 -4.45 9.62 -5.95
CA PHE A 137 -3.42 9.41 -6.96
C PHE A 137 -3.63 8.06 -7.63
N VAL A 138 -3.66 8.04 -8.96
CA VAL A 138 -3.71 6.82 -9.77
C VAL A 138 -2.35 6.67 -10.44
N GLY A 139 -1.66 5.58 -10.16
CA GLY A 139 -0.40 5.22 -10.79
C GLY A 139 -0.56 4.09 -11.79
N GLU A 140 0.12 4.19 -12.93
CA GLU A 140 0.35 3.06 -13.82
C GLU A 140 1.55 2.27 -13.32
N VAL A 141 1.37 0.96 -13.12
CA VAL A 141 2.44 0.07 -12.67
C VAL A 141 3.35 -0.23 -13.85
N VAL A 142 4.58 0.31 -13.83
CA VAL A 142 5.55 0.18 -14.92
C VAL A 142 6.65 -0.85 -14.63
N ALA A 143 6.81 -1.26 -13.36
CA ALA A 143 7.62 -2.40 -12.95
C ALA A 143 7.13 -3.00 -11.63
N THR A 144 7.41 -4.28 -11.41
CA THR A 144 7.09 -5.03 -10.19
C THR A 144 8.32 -5.75 -9.68
N HIS A 145 8.50 -5.75 -8.37
CA HIS A 145 9.55 -6.45 -7.63
C HIS A 145 8.88 -7.39 -6.65
N TYR A 146 9.40 -8.61 -6.48
CA TYR A 146 8.87 -9.52 -5.45
C TYR A 146 9.88 -10.61 -5.11
N ASP A 147 9.81 -11.07 -3.86
CA ASP A 147 10.50 -12.27 -3.42
C ASP A 147 9.71 -13.47 -3.93
N GLU A 148 10.32 -14.34 -4.75
CA GLU A 148 9.61 -15.50 -5.32
C GLU A 148 9.02 -16.40 -4.21
N GLU A 149 9.74 -16.54 -3.08
CA GLU A 149 9.31 -17.33 -1.92
C GLU A 149 8.09 -16.75 -1.20
N ALA A 150 7.79 -15.46 -1.37
CA ALA A 150 6.62 -14.81 -0.78
C ALA A 150 5.31 -15.14 -1.52
N PHE A 151 5.39 -15.84 -2.67
CA PHE A 151 4.24 -16.13 -3.52
C PHE A 151 4.15 -17.63 -3.83
N THR A 152 2.92 -18.14 -3.78
CA THR A 152 2.61 -19.49 -4.24
C THR A 152 2.86 -19.61 -5.75
N PRO A 153 3.01 -20.84 -6.30
CA PRO A 153 3.12 -21.05 -7.75
C PRO A 153 1.94 -20.52 -8.57
N SER A 154 0.80 -20.25 -7.92
CA SER A 154 -0.39 -19.65 -8.52
C SER A 154 -0.41 -18.12 -8.51
N GLY A 155 0.62 -17.47 -7.98
CA GLY A 155 0.76 -16.01 -7.93
C GLY A 155 0.06 -15.33 -6.75
N HIS A 156 -0.51 -16.09 -5.82
CA HIS A 156 -1.06 -15.54 -4.57
C HIS A 156 0.06 -15.38 -3.53
N VAL A 157 -0.05 -14.35 -2.67
CA VAL A 157 0.81 -14.23 -1.47
C VAL A 157 0.70 -15.52 -0.66
N ASP A 158 1.84 -16.11 -0.34
CA ASP A 158 1.92 -17.29 0.51
C ASP A 158 1.90 -16.87 1.99
N LEU A 159 0.78 -17.16 2.66
CA LEU A 159 0.59 -16.83 4.08
C LEU A 159 1.37 -17.74 5.04
N GLU A 160 2.03 -18.78 4.53
CA GLU A 160 3.04 -19.54 5.29
C GLU A 160 4.40 -18.84 5.29
N ALA A 161 4.72 -18.11 4.23
CA ALA A 161 6.00 -17.45 4.05
C ALA A 161 5.99 -16.00 4.57
N VAL A 162 4.87 -15.30 4.40
CA VAL A 162 4.74 -13.88 4.72
C VAL A 162 3.51 -13.62 5.58
N ASN A 163 3.66 -12.75 6.57
CA ASN A 163 2.57 -12.17 7.35
C ASN A 163 2.25 -10.76 6.83
N PRO A 164 1.29 -10.54 5.90
CA PRO A 164 1.04 -9.20 5.38
C PRO A 164 0.56 -8.24 6.48
N ALA A 165 1.13 -7.04 6.53
CA ALA A 165 0.70 -6.05 7.52
C ALA A 165 -0.69 -5.50 7.18
N LEU A 166 -1.67 -5.75 8.04
CA LEU A 166 -3.03 -5.23 7.94
C LEU A 166 -3.28 -4.16 9.00
N PHE A 167 -3.72 -2.97 8.59
CA PHE A 167 -4.10 -1.88 9.47
C PHE A 167 -5.60 -1.95 9.83
N MET A 168 -5.95 -1.76 11.10
CA MET A 168 -7.32 -1.89 11.62
C MET A 168 -8.01 -0.55 11.93
N SER A 169 -7.30 0.58 11.82
CA SER A 169 -7.58 1.88 12.48
C SER A 169 -7.07 1.97 13.93
N ALA A 170 -7.05 3.18 14.49
CA ALA A 170 -6.56 3.48 15.84
C ALA A 170 -5.12 2.99 16.11
N GLU A 171 -4.21 3.18 15.15
CA GLU A 171 -2.78 2.80 15.25
C GLU A 171 -2.51 1.29 15.43
N LEU A 172 -3.50 0.42 15.17
CA LEU A 172 -3.38 -1.03 15.33
C LEU A 172 -3.05 -1.73 14.01
N TYR A 173 -2.03 -2.61 14.07
CA TYR A 173 -1.67 -3.54 13.00
C TYR A 173 -1.94 -4.99 13.41
N VAL A 174 -2.40 -5.80 12.47
CA VAL A 174 -2.66 -7.24 12.60
C VAL A 174 -2.19 -7.96 11.35
N THR A 175 -2.21 -9.29 11.34
CA THR A 175 -1.96 -10.11 10.15
C THR A 175 -2.98 -11.24 10.07
N THR A 176 -3.07 -11.87 8.91
CA THR A 176 -3.60 -13.22 8.77
C THR A 176 -2.54 -14.23 9.20
N THR A 177 -2.89 -15.20 10.03
CA THR A 177 -2.06 -16.39 10.31
C THR A 177 -2.66 -17.60 9.61
N ARG A 178 -1.86 -18.61 9.27
CA ARG A 178 -2.34 -19.89 8.71
C ARG A 178 -3.58 -20.40 9.43
N ASP A 179 -3.47 -20.60 10.74
CA ASP A 179 -4.54 -21.15 11.58
C ASP A 179 -5.72 -20.18 11.76
N GLY A 180 -5.51 -18.89 11.49
CA GLY A 180 -6.54 -17.85 11.51
C GLY A 180 -7.23 -17.62 10.17
N THR A 181 -6.82 -18.30 9.09
CA THR A 181 -7.39 -18.14 7.76
C THR A 181 -8.28 -19.29 7.37
N ARG A 182 -9.37 -18.98 6.66
CA ARG A 182 -10.27 -19.97 6.08
C ARG A 182 -10.20 -19.86 4.56
N HIS A 183 -9.75 -20.93 3.92
CA HIS A 183 -9.64 -21.00 2.47
C HIS A 183 -11.00 -21.31 1.85
N LEU A 184 -11.43 -20.47 0.92
CA LEU A 184 -12.65 -20.66 0.14
C LEU A 184 -12.30 -20.46 -1.33
N GLU A 185 -12.51 -21.49 -2.15
CA GLU A 185 -12.26 -21.39 -3.58
C GLU A 185 -13.53 -20.90 -4.28
N ARG A 186 -13.45 -19.76 -4.95
CA ARG A 186 -14.58 -19.20 -5.70
C ARG A 186 -15.19 -20.20 -6.69
N ALA A 187 -14.36 -21.05 -7.29
CA ALA A 187 -14.79 -22.10 -8.22
C ALA A 187 -15.81 -23.07 -7.63
N GLN A 188 -15.82 -23.25 -6.29
CA GLN A 188 -16.76 -24.10 -5.57
C GLN A 188 -18.14 -23.45 -5.38
N TYR A 189 -18.24 -22.11 -5.50
CA TYR A 189 -19.43 -21.35 -5.13
C TYR A 189 -20.10 -20.58 -6.29
N GLY A 190 -19.40 -20.40 -7.41
CA GLY A 190 -19.98 -19.74 -8.57
C GLY A 190 -19.06 -19.74 -9.78
N LYS A 191 -19.33 -20.63 -10.72
CA LYS A 191 -18.88 -20.47 -12.12
C LYS A 191 -19.99 -19.81 -12.91
N GLY A 192 -19.68 -18.69 -13.56
CA GLY A 192 -20.49 -18.05 -14.57
C GLY A 192 -19.56 -17.53 -15.66
N GLU A 193 -20.00 -17.56 -16.91
CA GLU A 193 -19.25 -16.98 -18.01
C GLU A 193 -19.36 -15.45 -17.93
N TRP A 194 -18.21 -14.79 -17.98
CA TRP A 194 -18.17 -13.35 -18.15
C TRP A 194 -18.33 -13.07 -19.64
N VAL A 195 -19.44 -12.43 -20.03
CA VAL A 195 -19.53 -11.86 -21.38
C VAL A 195 -18.66 -10.61 -21.37
N THR A 196 -17.49 -10.71 -21.98
CA THR A 196 -16.56 -9.58 -22.17
C THR A 196 -17.05 -8.63 -23.24
#